data_AF-A0A1J0LPF8-F1
#
_entry.id   AF-A0A1J0LPF8-F1
#
_cell.length_a   1.000
_cell.length_b   1.000
_cell.length_c   1.000
_cell.angle_alpha   90.00
_cell.angle_beta   90.00
_cell.angle_gamma   90.00
#
_symmetry.space_group_name_H-M   'P 1'
#
loop_
_entity.id
_entity.type
_entity.pdbx_description
1 polymer ?
#
loop_
_entity_poly.entity_id
_entity_poly.type
_entity_poly.pdbx_seq_one_letter_code
_entity_poly.pdbx_strand_id
1 'polypeptide(L)'
;MLTALNSKIILIIGTLALLLSCSDDDDNTANNTAPKIENQTFSITNDASIGTSVGTLIASDVDGDTLAYTITGGNDDNLFAIDSATGIITVSGALNPTTTYTLTVQASDGQSNTDATITINLVEITVTLPQGPLSLFYDGTLIGADYWSETPEILSASYGFGDIIGVPGAEITQQLVEQAGGAWLSDVSCANGNTASLTSTVTQQQLANGYILKTPYQQFLKDGALGLDGIPIVFSWPVLTNTVDINDVQVTLNTGEVVSPMAIGMLPNFENNERNCIVVFGEFGNRLPSTDPDARFSVKVEIVTGNTPLMLAGPNNQMVSAVGLSWETTTSPYDPNNGPRLVGAKLNHVGTQAIGEGVSNPIVNSQLPQNDEFDLYDGGDFRLRVLTSGGFSPDGVRGVLPTDYERFFRIHATDTDGSIVLIEDVGVDYQVEGGTLKVLGLSDLGNVEGLNGTVYGDCYMEDRDNYIDIIIEGDEDAARNITFVEIPSLEGGYDAFYNPGGPGTTPFSNVNYTQPGPRDLEPVIIALDNPMRVTN
;
A
#
# COMPACT_ATOMS: atom_id res chain seq x y z
N MET A 1 71.29 -5.89 -86.25
CA MET A 1 70.26 -6.12 -87.27
C MET A 1 68.94 -5.70 -86.65
N LEU A 2 68.32 -4.61 -87.12
CA LEU A 2 67.31 -4.58 -88.21
C LEU A 2 66.01 -5.29 -87.78
N THR A 3 64.95 -4.55 -87.36
CA THR A 3 63.83 -3.98 -88.16
C THR A 3 62.79 -5.03 -88.60
N ALA A 4 61.47 -4.81 -88.63
CA ALA A 4 60.61 -3.60 -88.54
C ALA A 4 59.16 -3.98 -88.04
N LEU A 5 58.20 -3.09 -87.74
CA LEU A 5 58.18 -1.61 -87.72
C LEU A 5 57.73 -1.08 -86.33
N ASN A 6 56.62 -0.37 -86.01
CA ASN A 6 55.53 0.33 -86.73
C ASN A 6 55.04 1.57 -85.91
N SER A 7 54.11 2.38 -86.44
CA SER A 7 53.63 3.63 -85.82
C SER A 7 52.51 3.42 -84.76
N LYS A 8 52.28 4.22 -83.69
CA LYS A 8 52.67 5.59 -83.22
C LYS A 8 51.64 6.72 -83.55
N ILE A 9 51.39 7.62 -82.55
CA ILE A 9 50.66 8.94 -82.61
C ILE A 9 49.11 8.83 -82.53
N ILE A 10 48.43 9.08 -81.39
CA ILE A 10 48.02 10.36 -80.72
C ILE A 10 46.82 11.07 -81.39
N LEU A 11 45.68 11.23 -80.69
CA LEU A 11 45.10 12.54 -80.25
C LEU A 11 43.98 12.35 -79.18
N ILE A 12 43.42 13.48 -78.69
CA ILE A 12 42.54 13.69 -77.51
C ILE A 12 41.05 13.75 -77.94
N ILE A 13 40.14 13.92 -76.95
CA ILE A 13 38.68 14.20 -77.01
C ILE A 13 37.85 12.92 -76.84
N GLY A 14 36.82 12.87 -75.98
CA GLY A 14 36.31 13.85 -75.00
C GLY A 14 35.01 13.36 -74.38
N THR A 15 34.68 13.76 -73.14
CA THR A 15 33.50 13.25 -72.42
C THR A 15 32.20 13.83 -72.97
N LEU A 16 31.33 12.96 -73.48
CA LEU A 16 29.93 13.24 -73.82
C LEU A 16 29.06 12.23 -73.06
N ALA A 17 28.13 12.73 -72.25
CA ALA A 17 27.24 11.88 -71.47
C ALA A 17 26.21 11.19 -72.40
N LEU A 18 26.14 9.86 -72.35
CA LEU A 18 25.11 9.08 -73.01
C LEU A 18 24.08 8.65 -71.96
N LEU A 19 22.86 9.17 -72.07
CA LEU A 19 21.73 8.74 -71.25
C LEU A 19 21.30 7.34 -71.69
N LEU A 20 21.74 6.31 -70.97
CA LEU A 20 21.08 5.02 -70.99
C LEU A 20 19.97 5.03 -69.93
N SER A 21 18.72 5.07 -70.39
CA SER A 21 17.59 4.61 -69.58
C SER A 21 17.62 3.08 -69.57
N CYS A 22 18.13 2.50 -68.48
CA CYS A 22 17.85 1.09 -68.18
C CYS A 22 16.40 0.94 -67.69
N SER A 23 15.86 -0.26 -67.88
CA SER A 23 14.55 -0.67 -67.36
C SER A 23 14.55 -0.73 -65.84
N ASP A 24 13.36 -0.78 -65.25
CA ASP A 24 13.15 -1.24 -63.89
C ASP A 24 13.84 -2.59 -63.68
N ASP A 25 14.66 -2.66 -62.62
CA ASP A 25 14.94 -3.84 -61.81
C ASP A 25 15.04 -3.31 -60.36
N ASP A 26 13.93 -2.71 -59.88
CA ASP A 26 13.76 -2.24 -58.50
C ASP A 26 13.58 -3.44 -57.53
N ASP A 27 14.57 -4.35 -57.52
CA ASP A 27 14.72 -5.36 -56.48
C ASP A 27 15.69 -4.85 -55.40
N ASN A 28 15.29 -3.74 -54.77
CA ASN A 28 15.73 -3.42 -53.42
C ASN A 28 14.76 -4.08 -52.43
N THR A 29 14.70 -5.42 -52.46
CA THR A 29 14.22 -6.17 -51.30
C THR A 29 15.11 -5.83 -50.11
N ALA A 30 14.52 -5.24 -49.08
CA ALA A 30 15.11 -5.31 -47.75
C ALA A 30 15.24 -6.82 -47.42
N ASN A 31 16.44 -7.27 -47.07
CA ASN A 31 16.69 -8.69 -46.82
C ASN A 31 16.14 -9.04 -45.43
N ASN A 32 14.82 -9.21 -45.33
CA ASN A 32 14.11 -9.56 -44.11
C ASN A 32 14.76 -10.77 -43.42
N THR A 33 15.42 -10.53 -42.28
CA THR A 33 15.89 -11.59 -41.40
C THR A 33 14.70 -12.08 -40.58
N ALA A 34 14.50 -13.40 -40.47
CA ALA A 34 13.41 -13.94 -39.65
C ALA A 34 13.62 -13.63 -38.15
N PRO A 35 12.53 -13.40 -37.38
CA PRO A 35 12.63 -12.89 -36.02
C PRO A 35 13.27 -13.93 -35.11
N LYS A 36 14.05 -13.48 -34.13
CA LYS A 36 14.70 -14.38 -33.18
C LYS A 36 13.90 -14.48 -31.89
N ILE A 37 13.32 -15.64 -31.63
CA ILE A 37 12.78 -16.05 -30.33
C ILE A 37 13.49 -17.34 -29.87
N GLU A 38 13.77 -17.45 -28.57
CA GLU A 38 14.40 -18.62 -27.95
C GLU A 38 13.41 -19.30 -26.99
N ASN A 39 13.64 -20.58 -26.68
CA ASN A 39 12.84 -21.29 -25.68
C ASN A 39 12.95 -20.61 -24.31
N GLN A 40 11.81 -20.39 -23.66
CA GLN A 40 11.71 -19.65 -22.40
C GLN A 40 10.97 -20.47 -21.33
N THR A 41 11.13 -20.07 -20.07
CA THR A 41 10.51 -20.76 -18.94
C THR A 41 10.03 -19.73 -17.93
N PHE A 42 8.75 -19.81 -17.60
CA PHE A 42 8.10 -18.99 -16.58
C PHE A 42 7.63 -19.87 -15.42
N SER A 43 7.34 -19.24 -14.29
CA SER A 43 6.76 -19.87 -13.12
C SER A 43 5.60 -19.01 -12.64
N ILE A 44 4.49 -19.64 -12.27
CA ILE A 44 3.31 -18.98 -11.69
C ILE A 44 2.78 -19.81 -10.52
N THR A 45 2.01 -19.22 -9.62
CA THR A 45 1.41 -19.96 -8.50
C THR A 45 0.33 -20.94 -8.98
N ASN A 46 0.14 -22.03 -8.25
CA ASN A 46 -0.89 -23.03 -8.55
C ASN A 46 -2.32 -22.55 -8.23
N ASP A 47 -2.47 -21.42 -7.52
CA ASP A 47 -3.73 -20.76 -7.18
C ASP A 47 -3.99 -19.48 -8.01
N ALA A 48 -3.17 -19.19 -9.03
CA ALA A 48 -3.28 -17.98 -9.84
C ALA A 48 -4.65 -17.86 -10.54
N SER A 49 -5.19 -16.63 -10.52
CA SER A 49 -6.52 -16.33 -11.04
C SER A 49 -6.51 -16.12 -12.56
N ILE A 50 -7.68 -16.26 -13.18
CA ILE A 50 -7.89 -15.86 -14.58
C ILE A 50 -7.63 -14.34 -14.67
N GLY A 51 -6.81 -13.95 -15.64
CA GLY A 51 -6.31 -12.58 -15.84
C GLY A 51 -4.89 -12.35 -15.30
N THR A 52 -4.37 -13.18 -14.39
CA THR A 52 -3.00 -13.02 -13.86
C THR A 52 -1.95 -13.20 -14.96
N SER A 53 -0.93 -12.33 -14.96
CA SER A 53 0.18 -12.40 -15.91
C SER A 53 1.15 -13.54 -15.58
N VAL A 54 1.54 -14.29 -16.59
CA VAL A 54 2.56 -15.35 -16.51
C VAL A 54 3.96 -14.80 -16.84
N GLY A 55 4.03 -13.75 -17.65
CA GLY A 55 5.27 -13.09 -18.08
C GLY A 55 5.22 -12.62 -19.54
N THR A 56 6.21 -11.81 -19.92
CA THR A 56 6.36 -11.25 -21.26
C THR A 56 7.43 -12.02 -22.04
N LEU A 57 7.15 -12.38 -23.29
CA LEU A 57 8.11 -13.05 -24.15
C LEU A 57 9.24 -12.11 -24.61
N ILE A 58 10.47 -12.60 -24.51
CA ILE A 58 11.65 -11.98 -25.10
C ILE A 58 11.85 -12.56 -26.51
N ALA A 59 11.67 -11.70 -27.51
CA ALA A 59 12.09 -11.92 -28.89
C ALA A 59 12.74 -10.64 -29.43
N SER A 60 13.49 -10.77 -30.52
CA SER A 60 14.21 -9.65 -31.13
C SER A 60 14.29 -9.81 -32.64
N ASP A 61 14.03 -8.72 -33.36
CA ASP A 61 14.41 -8.62 -34.77
C ASP A 61 15.74 -7.84 -34.93
N VAL A 62 16.44 -8.04 -36.05
CA VAL A 62 17.72 -7.37 -36.37
C VAL A 62 17.58 -6.26 -37.42
N ASP A 63 16.58 -6.37 -38.30
CA ASP A 63 16.18 -5.32 -39.23
C ASP A 63 15.29 -4.28 -38.52
N GLY A 64 14.66 -4.68 -37.41
CA GLY A 64 14.02 -3.81 -36.42
C GLY A 64 12.49 -3.78 -36.51
N ASP A 65 11.90 -4.76 -37.18
CA ASP A 65 10.47 -4.85 -37.43
C ASP A 65 9.65 -5.16 -36.16
N THR A 66 8.40 -4.68 -36.14
CA THR A 66 7.47 -4.86 -35.03
C THR A 66 6.93 -6.29 -35.00
N LEU A 67 7.25 -7.02 -33.92
CA LEU A 67 6.87 -8.43 -33.79
C LEU A 67 5.40 -8.63 -33.40
N ALA A 68 4.77 -9.64 -34.00
CA ALA A 68 3.47 -10.16 -33.63
C ALA A 68 3.59 -11.58 -33.04
N TYR A 69 2.85 -11.86 -31.97
CA TYR A 69 2.92 -13.12 -31.22
C TYR A 69 1.62 -13.94 -31.33
N THR A 70 1.73 -15.27 -31.34
CA THR A 70 0.56 -16.18 -31.34
C THR A 70 0.91 -17.55 -30.75
N ILE A 71 0.09 -18.06 -29.82
CA ILE A 71 0.18 -19.46 -29.35
C ILE A 71 -0.32 -20.39 -30.47
N THR A 72 0.54 -21.28 -30.96
CA THR A 72 0.26 -22.19 -32.09
C THR A 72 0.07 -23.66 -31.68
N GLY A 73 0.32 -24.01 -30.42
CA GLY A 73 0.09 -25.36 -29.88
C GLY A 73 0.27 -25.46 -28.36
N GLY A 74 -0.17 -26.58 -27.78
CA GLY A 74 -0.02 -26.87 -26.34
C GLY A 74 -1.05 -26.18 -25.43
N ASN A 75 -2.07 -25.55 -26.01
CA ASN A 75 -3.09 -24.77 -25.32
C ASN A 75 -4.51 -25.24 -25.68
N ASP A 76 -4.70 -26.54 -25.88
CA ASP A 76 -5.93 -27.11 -26.45
C ASP A 76 -7.18 -26.81 -25.59
N ASP A 77 -6.99 -26.72 -24.26
CA ASP A 77 -8.02 -26.34 -23.28
C ASP A 77 -8.21 -24.81 -23.12
N ASN A 78 -7.45 -23.99 -23.86
CA ASN A 78 -7.47 -22.52 -23.83
C ASN A 78 -7.19 -21.93 -22.42
N LEU A 79 -6.28 -22.54 -21.67
CA LEU A 79 -5.92 -22.14 -20.31
C LEU A 79 -5.02 -20.89 -20.26
N PHE A 80 -4.42 -20.52 -21.39
CA PHE A 80 -3.60 -19.31 -21.52
C PHE A 80 -4.06 -18.44 -22.69
N ALA A 81 -3.88 -17.13 -22.57
CA ALA A 81 -3.96 -16.19 -23.68
C ALA A 81 -2.59 -15.54 -23.92
N ILE A 82 -2.41 -14.91 -25.07
CA ILE A 82 -1.25 -14.06 -25.37
C ILE A 82 -1.74 -12.77 -26.02
N ASP A 83 -1.24 -11.62 -25.55
CA ASP A 83 -1.41 -10.37 -26.27
C ASP A 83 -0.46 -10.35 -27.48
N SER A 84 -1.02 -10.11 -28.68
CA SER A 84 -0.29 -10.29 -29.92
C SER A 84 0.70 -9.19 -30.24
N ALA A 85 0.66 -8.03 -29.57
CA ALA A 85 1.56 -6.91 -29.81
C ALA A 85 2.69 -6.81 -28.78
N THR A 86 2.42 -7.20 -27.53
CA THR A 86 3.36 -7.12 -26.40
C THR A 86 4.03 -8.46 -26.08
N GLY A 87 3.42 -9.59 -26.45
CA GLY A 87 3.92 -10.92 -26.10
C GLY A 87 3.68 -11.29 -24.62
N ILE A 88 2.82 -10.57 -23.91
CA ILE A 88 2.41 -10.91 -22.54
C ILE A 88 1.51 -12.15 -22.56
N ILE A 89 1.86 -13.18 -21.80
CA ILE A 89 1.03 -14.38 -21.58
C ILE A 89 0.22 -14.19 -20.30
N THR A 90 -1.07 -14.51 -20.34
CA THR A 90 -1.96 -14.45 -19.17
C THR A 90 -2.74 -15.75 -18.97
N VAL A 91 -3.18 -16.02 -17.73
CA VAL A 91 -4.08 -17.14 -17.41
C VAL A 91 -5.48 -16.86 -17.95
N SER A 92 -6.01 -17.75 -18.79
CA SER A 92 -7.34 -17.66 -19.41
C SER A 92 -8.32 -18.75 -18.97
N GLY A 93 -7.87 -19.70 -18.14
CA GLY A 93 -8.71 -20.78 -17.61
C GLY A 93 -8.15 -21.37 -16.31
N ALA A 94 -8.94 -22.22 -15.64
CA ALA A 94 -8.54 -22.80 -14.36
C ALA A 94 -7.37 -23.77 -14.52
N LEU A 95 -6.26 -23.48 -13.84
CA LEU A 95 -5.04 -24.29 -13.88
C LEU A 95 -5.19 -25.59 -13.07
N ASN A 96 -4.45 -26.64 -13.46
CA ASN A 96 -4.34 -27.89 -12.72
C ASN A 96 -3.01 -27.90 -11.95
N PRO A 97 -3.01 -27.77 -10.59
CA PRO A 97 -1.80 -27.71 -9.76
C PRO A 97 -0.74 -28.80 -9.96
N THR A 98 -1.09 -29.93 -10.57
CA THR A 98 -0.18 -31.06 -10.81
C THR A 98 0.47 -31.08 -12.19
N THR A 99 0.26 -30.05 -13.02
CA THR A 99 0.65 -30.01 -14.44
C THR A 99 1.66 -28.91 -14.74
N THR A 100 2.79 -29.26 -15.37
CA THR A 100 3.63 -28.30 -16.11
C THR A 100 3.03 -28.10 -17.50
N TYR A 101 2.84 -26.85 -17.92
CA TYR A 101 2.35 -26.54 -19.27
C TYR A 101 3.51 -26.27 -20.23
N THR A 102 3.28 -26.52 -21.52
CA THR A 102 4.29 -26.33 -22.57
C THR A 102 3.58 -25.85 -23.82
N LEU A 103 3.75 -24.56 -24.13
CA LEU A 103 3.14 -23.91 -25.28
C LEU A 103 4.14 -23.86 -26.44
N THR A 104 3.66 -24.02 -27.66
CA THR A 104 4.38 -23.54 -28.85
C THR A 104 3.90 -22.12 -29.11
N VAL A 105 4.83 -21.15 -29.17
CA VAL A 105 4.52 -19.76 -29.53
C VAL A 105 5.32 -19.35 -30.75
N GLN A 106 4.65 -18.71 -31.68
CA GLN A 106 5.21 -18.13 -32.88
C GLN A 106 5.42 -16.63 -32.69
N ALA A 107 6.60 -16.14 -33.06
CA ALA A 107 6.87 -14.73 -33.32
C ALA A 107 6.93 -14.50 -34.84
N SER A 108 6.39 -13.39 -35.33
CA SER A 108 6.35 -13.02 -36.75
C SER A 108 6.74 -11.56 -36.95
N ASP A 109 7.55 -11.28 -37.96
CA ASP A 109 7.85 -9.92 -38.44
C ASP A 109 6.81 -9.41 -39.49
N GLY A 110 5.85 -10.26 -39.86
CA GLY A 110 4.86 -10.02 -40.93
C GLY A 110 5.20 -10.64 -42.29
N GLN A 111 6.42 -11.13 -42.48
CA GLN A 111 6.96 -11.79 -43.68
C GLN A 111 7.52 -13.20 -43.38
N SER A 112 8.18 -13.36 -42.23
CA SER A 112 8.82 -14.58 -41.72
C SER A 112 8.40 -14.87 -40.28
N ASN A 113 8.42 -16.16 -39.91
CA ASN A 113 7.94 -16.64 -38.62
C ASN A 113 8.97 -17.58 -37.97
N THR A 114 9.12 -17.49 -36.65
CA THR A 114 9.97 -18.39 -35.85
C THR A 114 9.20 -18.89 -34.62
N ASP A 115 9.25 -20.20 -34.38
CA ASP A 115 8.58 -20.86 -33.24
C ASP A 115 9.53 -21.11 -32.08
N ALA A 116 9.05 -20.92 -30.85
CA ALA A 116 9.72 -21.30 -29.60
C ALA A 116 8.81 -22.15 -28.69
N THR A 117 9.44 -22.96 -27.86
CA THR A 117 8.79 -23.72 -26.78
C THR A 117 8.82 -22.91 -25.49
N ILE A 118 7.64 -22.62 -24.93
CA ILE A 118 7.47 -21.86 -23.69
C ILE A 118 6.97 -22.80 -22.59
N THR A 119 7.79 -23.03 -21.57
CA THR A 119 7.44 -23.87 -20.42
C THR A 119 6.85 -23.00 -19.31
N ILE A 120 5.70 -23.38 -18.76
CA ILE A 120 5.09 -22.70 -17.61
C ILE A 120 5.01 -23.71 -16.47
N ASN A 121 5.83 -23.48 -15.44
CA ASN A 121 5.82 -24.28 -14.22
C ASN A 121 4.79 -23.73 -13.24
N LEU A 122 4.06 -24.62 -12.57
CA LEU A 122 3.28 -24.24 -11.40
C LEU A 122 4.10 -24.43 -10.13
N VAL A 123 3.89 -23.54 -9.17
CA VAL A 123 4.50 -23.58 -7.84
C VAL A 123 3.38 -23.76 -6.82
N GLU A 124 3.56 -24.74 -5.93
CA GLU A 124 2.63 -24.99 -4.82
C GLU A 124 2.73 -23.89 -3.76
N ILE A 125 1.63 -23.16 -3.54
CA ILE A 125 1.50 -22.19 -2.47
C ILE A 125 0.98 -22.85 -1.19
N THR A 126 1.65 -22.58 -0.07
CA THR A 126 1.19 -22.91 1.28
C THR A 126 0.69 -21.66 1.98
N VAL A 127 -0.51 -21.72 2.55
CA VAL A 127 -1.03 -20.68 3.47
C VAL A 127 -0.63 -21.04 4.91
N THR A 128 0.04 -20.11 5.59
CA THR A 128 0.28 -20.14 7.04
C THR A 128 -0.64 -19.16 7.76
N LEU A 129 -1.08 -19.52 8.96
CA LEU A 129 -1.89 -18.66 9.83
C LEU A 129 -1.01 -17.98 10.90
N PRO A 130 -1.43 -16.82 11.45
CA PRO A 130 -0.78 -16.16 12.58
C PRO A 130 -0.54 -17.12 13.76
N GLN A 131 0.55 -16.90 14.48
CA GLN A 131 0.98 -17.74 15.61
C GLN A 131 0.74 -17.03 16.95
N GLY A 132 0.57 -17.78 18.03
CA GLY A 132 0.38 -17.21 19.37
C GLY A 132 1.59 -16.40 19.83
N PRO A 133 1.41 -15.20 20.42
CA PRO A 133 0.14 -14.61 20.86
C PRO A 133 -0.66 -13.89 19.76
N LEU A 134 -0.05 -13.55 18.62
CA LEU A 134 -0.66 -12.72 17.56
C LEU A 134 -1.90 -13.35 16.91
N SER A 135 -2.09 -14.67 17.02
CA SER A 135 -3.33 -15.35 16.65
C SER A 135 -4.57 -14.90 17.44
N LEU A 136 -4.41 -14.17 18.55
CA LEU A 136 -5.53 -13.68 19.38
C LEU A 136 -6.24 -12.46 18.77
N PHE A 137 -5.59 -11.70 17.90
CA PHE A 137 -6.23 -10.57 17.18
C PHE A 137 -7.27 -11.04 16.14
N TYR A 138 -7.39 -12.36 15.92
CA TYR A 138 -8.29 -13.01 14.96
C TYR A 138 -9.41 -13.82 15.67
N ASP A 139 -9.71 -13.50 16.93
CA ASP A 139 -10.78 -14.17 17.70
C ASP A 139 -12.20 -13.65 17.36
N GLY A 140 -12.30 -12.51 16.67
CA GLY A 140 -13.54 -11.85 16.29
C GLY A 140 -14.15 -10.95 17.36
N THR A 141 -13.47 -10.72 18.49
CA THR A 141 -13.99 -9.93 19.61
C THR A 141 -14.07 -8.44 19.26
N LEU A 142 -15.26 -7.85 19.44
CA LEU A 142 -15.51 -6.41 19.40
C LEU A 142 -16.04 -5.95 20.76
N ILE A 143 -15.43 -4.91 21.34
CA ILE A 143 -15.84 -4.30 22.60
C ILE A 143 -15.77 -2.80 22.42
N GLY A 144 -16.92 -2.11 22.44
CA GLY A 144 -16.98 -0.68 22.17
C GLY A 144 -16.57 -0.25 20.75
N ALA A 145 -16.60 -1.15 19.76
CA ALA A 145 -16.02 -0.89 18.44
C ALA A 145 -16.73 0.20 17.63
N ASP A 146 -15.97 1.17 17.15
CA ASP A 146 -16.49 2.39 16.51
C ASP A 146 -16.97 2.16 15.07
N TYR A 147 -18.26 2.42 14.80
CA TYR A 147 -18.75 2.64 13.43
C TYR A 147 -18.86 4.14 13.12
N TRP A 148 -18.78 4.45 11.83
CA TRP A 148 -18.54 5.80 11.30
C TRP A 148 -19.65 6.29 10.36
N SER A 149 -20.46 5.38 9.82
CA SER A 149 -21.64 5.72 9.00
C SER A 149 -22.77 4.72 9.18
N GLU A 150 -23.99 5.08 8.75
CA GLU A 150 -25.20 4.25 8.85
C GLU A 150 -25.21 3.05 7.88
N THR A 151 -24.20 2.91 7.02
CA THR A 151 -24.09 1.85 6.01
C THR A 151 -22.65 1.35 5.87
N PRO A 152 -22.43 0.04 5.63
CA PRO A 152 -21.08 -0.49 5.44
C PRO A 152 -20.49 0.02 4.12
N GLU A 153 -19.30 0.61 4.18
CA GLU A 153 -18.52 1.03 3.01
C GLU A 153 -17.01 0.93 3.27
N ILE A 154 -16.21 1.06 2.21
CA ILE A 154 -14.75 1.24 2.31
C ILE A 154 -14.49 2.74 2.24
N LEU A 155 -13.88 3.28 3.28
CA LEU A 155 -13.50 4.69 3.41
C LEU A 155 -12.16 4.97 2.69
N SER A 156 -11.21 4.05 2.79
CA SER A 156 -9.91 4.08 2.09
C SER A 156 -9.46 2.69 1.69
N ALA A 157 -8.85 2.56 0.51
CA ALA A 157 -8.05 1.40 0.12
C ALA A 157 -6.91 1.80 -0.83
N SER A 158 -6.26 2.94 -0.54
CA SER A 158 -5.18 3.46 -1.37
C SER A 158 -3.94 2.56 -1.33
N TYR A 159 -3.17 2.55 -2.43
CA TYR A 159 -1.78 2.11 -2.38
C TYR A 159 -1.08 2.84 -1.23
N GLY A 160 -0.52 2.09 -0.27
CA GLY A 160 0.09 2.65 0.92
C GLY A 160 1.57 2.93 0.70
N PHE A 161 2.32 1.87 0.40
CA PHE A 161 3.77 1.87 0.26
C PHE A 161 4.26 0.59 -0.44
N GLY A 162 5.50 0.62 -0.92
CA GLY A 162 6.09 -0.49 -1.67
C GLY A 162 7.22 -1.24 -0.95
N ASP A 163 7.53 -2.44 -1.42
CA ASP A 163 8.74 -3.26 -1.21
C ASP A 163 9.21 -3.64 0.22
N ILE A 164 8.70 -3.02 1.30
CA ILE A 164 9.31 -3.11 2.65
C ILE A 164 8.85 -4.28 3.53
N ILE A 165 7.89 -5.11 3.09
CA ILE A 165 7.25 -6.12 3.96
C ILE A 165 7.63 -7.54 3.57
N GLY A 166 8.12 -8.33 4.52
CA GLY A 166 8.53 -9.72 4.25
C GLY A 166 9.93 -9.87 3.66
N VAL A 167 10.82 -8.88 3.86
CA VAL A 167 12.17 -8.87 3.26
C VAL A 167 13.02 -10.09 3.67
N PRO A 168 13.94 -10.56 2.79
CA PRO A 168 14.75 -11.74 3.05
C PRO A 168 15.82 -11.48 4.11
N GLY A 169 15.81 -12.31 5.16
CA GLY A 169 16.78 -12.25 6.25
C GLY A 169 16.19 -12.81 7.53
N ALA A 170 17.07 -13.09 8.51
CA ALA A 170 16.66 -13.41 9.87
C ALA A 170 16.61 -12.15 10.76
N GLU A 171 17.32 -11.09 10.38
CA GLU A 171 17.50 -9.85 11.14
C GLU A 171 17.43 -8.67 10.17
N ILE A 172 16.86 -7.55 10.61
CA ILE A 172 16.89 -6.29 9.86
C ILE A 172 18.27 -5.64 9.99
N THR A 173 18.77 -5.05 8.90
CA THR A 173 19.99 -4.24 8.89
C THR A 173 19.79 -2.99 8.04
N GLN A 174 20.52 -1.91 8.33
CA GLN A 174 20.47 -0.66 7.56
C GLN A 174 20.64 -0.89 6.05
N GLN A 175 21.56 -1.77 5.65
CA GLN A 175 21.79 -2.10 4.24
C GLN A 175 20.57 -2.80 3.60
N LEU A 176 19.91 -3.71 4.32
CA LEU A 176 18.70 -4.38 3.82
C LEU A 176 17.54 -3.40 3.68
N VAL A 177 17.42 -2.45 4.61
CA VAL A 177 16.40 -1.38 4.56
C VAL A 177 16.66 -0.43 3.40
N GLU A 178 17.90 0.01 3.19
CA GLU A 178 18.31 0.83 2.04
C GLU A 178 18.03 0.12 0.71
N GLN A 179 18.35 -1.18 0.62
CA GLN A 179 18.10 -2.01 -0.57
C GLN A 179 16.61 -2.27 -0.82
N ALA A 180 15.79 -2.35 0.23
CA ALA A 180 14.33 -2.42 0.11
C ALA A 180 13.68 -1.03 -0.09
N GLY A 181 14.45 0.06 -0.07
CA GLY A 181 13.94 1.44 -0.15
C GLY A 181 13.09 1.87 1.04
N GLY A 182 13.31 1.30 2.23
CA GLY A 182 12.75 1.81 3.47
C GLY A 182 13.54 3.00 4.05
N ALA A 183 13.08 3.52 5.17
CA ALA A 183 13.82 4.51 5.96
C ALA A 183 14.39 3.87 7.24
N TRP A 184 15.57 4.35 7.68
CA TRP A 184 16.30 3.82 8.83
C TRP A 184 16.74 4.97 9.74
N LEU A 185 16.11 5.07 10.91
CA LEU A 185 16.48 6.05 11.92
C LEU A 185 17.57 5.46 12.82
N SER A 186 18.62 6.23 13.09
CA SER A 186 19.80 5.82 13.88
C SER A 186 20.31 6.91 14.84
N ASP A 187 19.67 8.06 14.76
CA ASP A 187 19.69 9.26 15.60
C ASP A 187 18.78 9.14 16.84
N VAL A 188 17.97 8.07 16.91
CA VAL A 188 16.98 7.78 17.96
C VAL A 188 17.63 7.58 19.34
N SER A 189 17.45 8.56 20.22
CA SER A 189 17.98 8.58 21.59
C SER A 189 16.88 8.30 22.62
N CYS A 190 16.89 7.10 23.19
CA CYS A 190 15.94 6.72 24.23
C CYS A 190 16.23 7.38 25.58
N ALA A 191 15.24 7.32 26.49
CA ALA A 191 15.45 7.54 27.91
C ALA A 191 16.62 6.69 28.46
N ASN A 192 17.27 7.20 29.50
CA ASN A 192 18.44 6.61 30.15
C ASN A 192 19.72 6.48 29.27
N GLY A 193 19.73 7.04 28.06
CA GLY A 193 20.92 7.10 27.19
C GLY A 193 21.18 5.84 26.36
N ASN A 194 20.16 4.99 26.20
CA ASN A 194 20.18 3.93 25.19
C ASN A 194 19.91 4.54 23.80
N THR A 195 20.46 3.95 22.74
CA THR A 195 20.12 4.26 21.35
C THR A 195 19.36 3.10 20.73
N ALA A 196 18.26 3.37 20.04
CA ALA A 196 17.59 2.37 19.21
C ALA A 196 17.92 2.58 17.73
N SER A 197 17.37 1.73 16.87
CA SER A 197 17.24 2.04 15.45
C SER A 197 15.88 1.59 14.98
N LEU A 198 15.18 2.46 14.26
CA LEU A 198 13.78 2.26 13.89
C LEU A 198 13.64 2.17 12.37
N THR A 199 12.69 1.36 11.93
CA THR A 199 12.25 1.26 10.53
C THR A 199 10.84 0.70 10.48
N SER A 200 10.16 0.91 9.36
CA SER A 200 8.90 0.25 8.99
C SER A 200 9.11 -1.03 8.15
N THR A 201 10.36 -1.41 7.85
CA THR A 201 10.71 -2.65 7.13
C THR A 201 10.62 -3.90 8.03
N VAL A 202 9.98 -4.95 7.52
CA VAL A 202 9.62 -6.17 8.28
C VAL A 202 10.17 -7.43 7.59
N THR A 203 10.81 -8.36 8.32
CA THR A 203 11.30 -9.62 7.75
C THR A 203 10.18 -10.60 7.39
N GLN A 204 10.47 -11.57 6.51
CA GLN A 204 9.56 -12.70 6.25
C GLN A 204 9.08 -13.42 7.52
N GLN A 205 9.94 -13.59 8.52
CA GLN A 205 9.58 -14.30 9.76
C GLN A 205 8.63 -13.46 10.64
N GLN A 206 8.86 -12.16 10.75
CA GLN A 206 7.94 -11.27 11.48
C GLN A 206 6.56 -11.22 10.81
N LEU A 207 6.51 -11.13 9.48
CA LEU A 207 5.27 -11.23 8.70
C LEU A 207 4.54 -12.55 8.95
N ALA A 208 5.25 -13.69 8.87
CA ALA A 208 4.68 -15.02 9.08
C ALA A 208 4.16 -15.29 10.51
N ASN A 209 4.62 -14.53 11.50
CA ASN A 209 4.12 -14.64 12.88
C ASN A 209 2.74 -13.98 13.05
N GLY A 210 2.50 -12.85 12.38
CA GLY A 210 1.35 -11.96 12.66
C GLY A 210 0.21 -12.00 11.65
N TYR A 211 0.47 -12.47 10.43
CA TYR A 211 -0.44 -12.35 9.29
C TYR A 211 -0.77 -13.72 8.69
N ILE A 212 -1.94 -13.83 8.04
CA ILE A 212 -2.26 -14.94 7.16
C ILE A 212 -1.40 -14.75 5.90
N LEU A 213 -0.57 -15.74 5.55
CA LEU A 213 0.53 -15.56 4.58
C LEU A 213 0.60 -16.73 3.59
N LYS A 214 0.56 -16.44 2.28
CA LYS A 214 0.91 -17.36 1.19
C LYS A 214 2.43 -17.41 1.02
N THR A 215 3.01 -18.60 0.82
CA THR A 215 4.44 -18.79 0.52
C THR A 215 4.68 -19.91 -0.49
N PRO A 216 5.76 -19.86 -1.29
CA PRO A 216 6.74 -18.76 -1.42
C PRO A 216 6.24 -17.62 -2.32
N TYR A 217 6.61 -16.37 -2.00
CA TYR A 217 6.29 -15.18 -2.83
C TYR A 217 7.53 -14.52 -3.46
N GLN A 218 8.71 -14.65 -2.86
CA GLN A 218 9.91 -13.87 -3.22
C GLN A 218 10.38 -14.03 -4.68
N GLN A 219 10.06 -15.15 -5.32
CA GLN A 219 10.41 -15.42 -6.72
C GLN A 219 9.41 -14.87 -7.74
N PHE A 220 8.31 -14.26 -7.28
CA PHE A 220 7.28 -13.61 -8.08
C PHE A 220 7.28 -12.08 -7.94
N LEU A 221 8.18 -11.54 -7.11
CA LEU A 221 8.34 -10.10 -6.92
C LEU A 221 8.83 -9.46 -8.22
N LYS A 222 8.28 -8.29 -8.57
CA LYS A 222 8.57 -7.55 -9.79
C LYS A 222 9.69 -6.53 -9.56
N ASP A 223 10.20 -5.93 -10.63
CA ASP A 223 11.10 -4.77 -10.65
C ASP A 223 12.41 -4.83 -9.81
N GLY A 224 12.75 -5.99 -9.25
CA GLY A 224 13.88 -6.17 -8.33
C GLY A 224 13.54 -5.99 -6.85
N ALA A 225 12.26 -5.91 -6.50
CA ALA A 225 11.75 -5.79 -5.15
C ALA A 225 12.25 -6.91 -4.21
N LEU A 226 12.47 -6.57 -2.95
CA LEU A 226 12.93 -7.50 -1.91
C LEU A 226 11.80 -7.96 -0.97
N GLY A 227 10.68 -7.24 -0.94
CA GLY A 227 9.51 -7.56 -0.15
C GLY A 227 8.24 -7.17 -0.89
N LEU A 228 7.13 -7.27 -0.17
CA LEU A 228 5.79 -6.95 -0.62
C LEU A 228 5.45 -5.48 -0.34
N ASP A 229 4.55 -4.96 -1.16
CA ASP A 229 3.85 -3.71 -0.96
C ASP A 229 2.74 -3.84 0.09
N GLY A 230 2.21 -2.71 0.59
CA GLY A 230 1.05 -2.66 1.48
C GLY A 230 -0.11 -1.78 1.00
N ILE A 231 -1.33 -2.28 1.20
CA ILE A 231 -2.58 -1.51 1.15
C ILE A 231 -3.31 -1.68 2.48
N PRO A 232 -3.53 -0.60 3.26
CA PRO A 232 -4.53 -0.56 4.32
C PRO A 232 -5.92 -0.36 3.71
N ILE A 233 -6.89 -1.18 4.12
CA ILE A 233 -8.29 -1.14 3.71
C ILE A 233 -9.12 -0.80 4.94
N VAL A 234 -9.73 0.38 4.93
CA VAL A 234 -10.41 0.98 6.08
C VAL A 234 -11.92 0.99 5.83
N PHE A 235 -12.70 0.38 6.71
CA PHE A 235 -14.15 0.25 6.61
C PHE A 235 -14.89 1.24 7.54
N SER A 236 -16.09 1.65 7.16
CA SER A 236 -16.94 2.45 8.06
C SER A 236 -17.48 1.64 9.26
N TRP A 237 -17.49 0.31 9.16
CA TRP A 237 -17.99 -0.62 10.17
C TRP A 237 -16.87 -1.59 10.59
N PRO A 238 -16.68 -1.89 11.90
CA PRO A 238 -15.63 -2.78 12.38
C PRO A 238 -15.74 -4.21 11.85
N VAL A 239 -14.59 -4.82 11.61
CA VAL A 239 -14.40 -6.15 11.01
C VAL A 239 -14.50 -7.24 12.08
N LEU A 240 -15.26 -8.31 11.79
CA LEU A 240 -15.17 -9.55 12.54
C LEU A 240 -13.88 -10.28 12.18
N THR A 241 -12.82 -10.06 12.95
CA THR A 241 -11.44 -10.45 12.63
C THR A 241 -11.25 -11.96 12.41
N ASN A 242 -12.13 -12.79 12.96
CA ASN A 242 -12.19 -14.24 12.74
C ASN A 242 -12.77 -14.68 11.38
N THR A 243 -13.20 -13.72 10.53
CA THR A 243 -13.78 -13.98 9.19
C THR A 243 -12.84 -13.61 8.05
N VAL A 244 -11.69 -13.01 8.34
CA VAL A 244 -10.69 -12.54 7.37
C VAL A 244 -10.03 -13.72 6.64
N ASP A 245 -10.30 -13.88 5.34
CA ASP A 245 -9.62 -14.83 4.46
C ASP A 245 -8.77 -14.09 3.40
N ILE A 246 -7.60 -14.65 3.07
CA ILE A 246 -6.65 -14.06 2.11
C ILE A 246 -7.18 -13.97 0.67
N ASN A 247 -8.29 -14.63 0.37
CA ASN A 247 -8.96 -14.61 -0.93
C ASN A 247 -10.20 -13.70 -0.94
N ASP A 248 -10.49 -12.97 0.15
CA ASP A 248 -11.59 -11.98 0.21
C ASP A 248 -11.27 -10.68 -0.53
N VAL A 249 -10.00 -10.40 -0.85
CA VAL A 249 -9.58 -9.12 -1.46
C VAL A 249 -9.04 -9.34 -2.86
N GLN A 250 -9.56 -8.55 -3.80
CA GLN A 250 -9.05 -8.41 -5.17
C GLN A 250 -8.60 -6.97 -5.42
N VAL A 251 -7.46 -6.81 -6.10
CA VAL A 251 -6.89 -5.50 -6.43
C VAL A 251 -6.69 -5.40 -7.94
N THR A 252 -7.19 -4.33 -8.55
CA THR A 252 -6.97 -4.03 -9.97
C THR A 252 -5.97 -2.88 -10.09
N LEU A 253 -4.96 -3.07 -10.92
CA LEU A 253 -3.88 -2.10 -11.14
C LEU A 253 -4.21 -1.17 -12.31
N ASN A 254 -3.57 -0.01 -12.38
CA ASN A 254 -3.68 0.94 -13.49
C ASN A 254 -3.32 0.32 -14.87
N THR A 255 -2.54 -0.76 -14.88
CA THR A 255 -2.21 -1.57 -16.06
C THR A 255 -3.37 -2.45 -16.56
N GLY A 256 -4.45 -2.57 -15.80
CA GLY A 256 -5.52 -3.54 -16.02
C GLY A 256 -5.22 -4.96 -15.50
N GLU A 257 -4.03 -5.18 -14.91
CA GLU A 257 -3.72 -6.44 -14.21
C GLU A 257 -4.57 -6.59 -12.95
N VAL A 258 -5.05 -7.81 -12.70
CA VAL A 258 -5.83 -8.15 -11.49
C VAL A 258 -5.00 -9.10 -10.63
N VAL A 259 -4.78 -8.71 -9.38
CA VAL A 259 -3.89 -9.38 -8.42
C VAL A 259 -4.61 -9.68 -7.10
N SER A 260 -4.06 -10.62 -6.33
CA SER A 260 -4.53 -11.01 -5.00
C SER A 260 -3.41 -10.87 -3.96
N PRO A 261 -3.74 -10.61 -2.68
CA PRO A 261 -2.73 -10.52 -1.63
C PRO A 261 -1.90 -11.80 -1.45
N MET A 262 -0.62 -11.60 -1.14
CA MET A 262 0.26 -12.63 -0.59
C MET A 262 0.18 -12.70 0.95
N ALA A 263 -0.27 -11.63 1.62
CA ALA A 263 -0.63 -11.67 3.04
C ALA A 263 -1.82 -10.78 3.38
N ILE A 264 -2.51 -11.08 4.49
CA ILE A 264 -3.62 -10.29 5.04
C ILE A 264 -3.63 -10.34 6.58
N GLY A 265 -4.09 -9.28 7.24
CA GLY A 265 -4.30 -9.29 8.68
C GLY A 265 -4.87 -8.01 9.26
N MET A 266 -5.07 -8.01 10.58
CA MET A 266 -5.50 -6.83 11.34
C MET A 266 -4.32 -5.93 11.70
N LEU A 267 -3.14 -6.51 11.94
CA LEU A 267 -2.02 -5.81 12.59
C LEU A 267 -1.58 -4.56 11.80
N PRO A 268 -1.17 -3.49 12.51
CA PRO A 268 -0.89 -3.43 13.94
C PRO A 268 -2.10 -3.18 14.85
N ASN A 269 -3.29 -2.93 14.31
CA ASN A 269 -4.54 -2.76 15.07
C ASN A 269 -4.69 -3.75 16.24
N PHE A 270 -4.59 -3.29 17.49
CA PHE A 270 -4.51 -4.18 18.65
C PHE A 270 -5.81 -4.23 19.46
N GLU A 271 -6.64 -3.20 19.40
CA GLU A 271 -7.73 -2.93 20.33
C GLU A 271 -9.10 -3.41 19.82
N ASN A 272 -9.96 -3.86 20.74
CA ASN A 272 -11.29 -4.38 20.37
C ASN A 272 -12.30 -3.27 20.06
N ASN A 273 -11.94 -2.00 20.30
CA ASN A 273 -12.65 -0.79 19.92
C ASN A 273 -12.29 -0.28 18.50
N GLU A 274 -11.18 -0.76 17.92
CA GLU A 274 -10.55 -0.16 16.74
C GLU A 274 -10.65 -1.00 15.45
N ARG A 275 -11.42 -2.09 15.39
CA ARG A 275 -11.32 -3.12 14.32
C ARG A 275 -11.69 -2.72 12.88
N ASN A 276 -11.56 -1.47 12.44
CA ASN A 276 -12.02 -1.00 11.13
C ASN A 276 -10.99 -1.12 10.00
N CYS A 277 -9.71 -1.37 10.27
CA CYS A 277 -8.70 -1.56 9.22
C CYS A 277 -8.26 -3.03 9.10
N ILE A 278 -8.17 -3.52 7.85
CA ILE A 278 -7.35 -4.69 7.50
C ILE A 278 -6.19 -4.23 6.64
N VAL A 279 -5.01 -4.83 6.78
CA VAL A 279 -3.86 -4.57 5.91
C VAL A 279 -3.61 -5.80 5.05
N VAL A 280 -3.51 -5.58 3.74
CA VAL A 280 -3.07 -6.60 2.78
C VAL A 280 -1.67 -6.28 2.27
N PHE A 281 -0.87 -7.32 2.01
CA PHE A 281 0.44 -7.20 1.38
C PHE A 281 0.53 -8.04 0.11
N GLY A 282 1.20 -7.53 -0.92
CA GLY A 282 1.18 -8.10 -2.26
C GLY A 282 2.11 -7.40 -3.25
N GLU A 283 1.81 -7.59 -4.53
CA GLU A 283 2.41 -6.89 -5.68
C GLU A 283 1.37 -5.90 -6.21
N PHE A 284 1.33 -4.70 -5.64
CA PHE A 284 0.25 -3.73 -5.83
C PHE A 284 0.68 -2.45 -6.56
N GLY A 285 1.98 -2.20 -6.70
CA GLY A 285 2.48 -1.04 -7.41
C GLY A 285 3.98 -1.03 -7.62
N ASN A 286 4.53 0.16 -7.83
CA ASN A 286 5.95 0.50 -7.76
C ASN A 286 6.09 1.94 -7.23
N ARG A 287 7.32 2.39 -6.96
CA ARG A 287 7.58 3.69 -6.30
C ARG A 287 7.59 4.89 -7.25
N LEU A 288 6.59 4.98 -8.14
CA LEU A 288 6.46 6.04 -9.14
C LEU A 288 5.16 6.86 -8.94
N PRO A 289 5.17 8.18 -9.27
CA PRO A 289 3.95 8.99 -9.31
C PRO A 289 3.03 8.50 -10.43
N SER A 290 1.72 8.67 -10.30
CA SER A 290 0.70 8.21 -11.27
C SER A 290 0.80 8.87 -12.65
N THR A 291 1.62 9.91 -12.77
CA THR A 291 1.90 10.64 -14.02
C THR A 291 3.12 10.11 -14.79
N ASP A 292 3.87 9.16 -14.22
CA ASP A 292 4.99 8.48 -14.90
C ASP A 292 4.44 7.35 -15.81
N PRO A 293 4.93 7.21 -17.07
CA PRO A 293 4.45 6.18 -17.99
C PRO A 293 4.72 4.74 -17.52
N ASP A 294 5.73 4.52 -16.68
CA ASP A 294 6.11 3.18 -16.17
C ASP A 294 5.52 2.92 -14.76
N ALA A 295 4.65 3.81 -14.27
CA ALA A 295 3.99 3.66 -12.97
C ALA A 295 3.07 2.43 -12.92
N ARG A 296 3.16 1.67 -11.82
CA ARG A 296 2.21 0.63 -11.44
C ARG A 296 1.61 1.02 -10.08
N PHE A 297 0.28 0.99 -9.95
CA PHE A 297 -0.40 1.19 -8.66
C PHE A 297 -1.84 0.65 -8.70
N SER A 298 -2.41 0.36 -7.54
CA SER A 298 -3.81 -0.07 -7.39
C SER A 298 -4.77 1.09 -7.70
N VAL A 299 -5.66 0.88 -8.68
CA VAL A 299 -6.75 1.83 -9.03
C VAL A 299 -8.11 1.39 -8.51
N LYS A 300 -8.26 0.10 -8.18
CA LYS A 300 -9.45 -0.44 -7.51
C LYS A 300 -9.05 -1.50 -6.48
N VAL A 301 -9.73 -1.48 -5.34
CA VAL A 301 -9.79 -2.60 -4.39
C VAL A 301 -11.26 -3.02 -4.25
N GLU A 302 -11.52 -4.32 -4.27
CA GLU A 302 -12.86 -4.91 -4.17
C GLU A 302 -12.85 -6.11 -3.23
N ILE A 303 -13.86 -6.18 -2.35
CA ILE A 303 -14.08 -7.36 -1.51
C ILE A 303 -14.91 -8.37 -2.30
N VAL A 304 -14.31 -9.53 -2.55
CA VAL A 304 -14.84 -10.61 -3.38
C VAL A 304 -15.21 -11.83 -2.52
N THR A 305 -15.86 -12.82 -3.11
CA THR A 305 -16.23 -14.05 -2.38
C THR A 305 -15.02 -14.96 -2.18
N GLY A 306 -14.36 -14.87 -1.02
CA GLY A 306 -13.34 -15.83 -0.57
C GLY A 306 -13.94 -17.17 -0.09
N ASN A 307 -13.18 -17.92 0.72
CA ASN A 307 -13.65 -19.19 1.29
C ASN A 307 -14.77 -19.00 2.34
N THR A 308 -14.68 -17.89 3.07
CA THR A 308 -15.64 -17.39 4.06
C THR A 308 -15.79 -15.90 3.80
N PRO A 309 -16.99 -15.33 3.70
CA PRO A 309 -17.12 -13.90 3.45
C PRO A 309 -16.61 -13.09 4.63
N LEU A 310 -15.77 -12.09 4.36
CA LEU A 310 -15.43 -11.02 5.30
C LEU A 310 -16.71 -10.36 5.85
N MET A 311 -16.86 -10.34 7.16
CA MET A 311 -18.04 -9.80 7.85
C MET A 311 -17.73 -8.51 8.62
N LEU A 312 -18.64 -7.54 8.55
CA LEU A 312 -18.61 -6.29 9.31
C LEU A 312 -19.76 -6.24 10.32
N ALA A 313 -19.54 -5.58 11.46
CA ALA A 313 -20.52 -5.37 12.53
C ALA A 313 -20.98 -3.91 12.59
N GLY A 314 -22.28 -3.69 12.72
CA GLY A 314 -22.87 -2.35 12.66
C GLY A 314 -24.05 -2.11 13.60
N PRO A 315 -24.68 -0.92 13.51
CA PRO A 315 -25.79 -0.49 14.36
C PRO A 315 -26.89 -1.54 14.50
N ASN A 316 -27.56 -1.56 15.66
CA ASN A 316 -28.62 -2.53 16.00
C ASN A 316 -28.17 -4.00 15.95
N ASN A 317 -26.88 -4.26 16.18
CA ASN A 317 -26.23 -5.58 16.11
C ASN A 317 -26.38 -6.25 14.73
N GLN A 318 -26.35 -5.44 13.66
CA GLN A 318 -26.33 -5.95 12.29
C GLN A 318 -24.96 -6.56 11.98
N MET A 319 -24.97 -7.74 11.37
CA MET A 319 -23.78 -8.40 10.82
C MET A 319 -23.98 -8.54 9.31
N VAL A 320 -23.07 -7.97 8.53
CA VAL A 320 -23.19 -7.85 7.06
C VAL A 320 -21.93 -8.37 6.38
N SER A 321 -22.10 -8.95 5.18
CA SER A 321 -20.96 -9.30 4.33
C SER A 321 -20.41 -8.04 3.67
N ALA A 322 -19.09 -7.89 3.65
CA ALA A 322 -18.41 -6.83 2.90
C ALA A 322 -18.33 -7.12 1.38
N VAL A 323 -18.70 -8.33 0.94
CA VAL A 323 -18.60 -8.73 -0.48
C VAL A 323 -19.40 -7.79 -1.40
N GLY A 324 -18.73 -7.22 -2.40
CA GLY A 324 -19.27 -6.22 -3.32
C GLY A 324 -19.00 -4.77 -2.90
N LEU A 325 -18.42 -4.52 -1.72
CA LEU A 325 -17.82 -3.23 -1.41
C LEU A 325 -16.54 -3.04 -2.23
N SER A 326 -16.34 -1.83 -2.75
CA SER A 326 -15.13 -1.47 -3.47
C SER A 326 -14.80 0.01 -3.33
N TRP A 327 -13.53 0.35 -3.60
CA TRP A 327 -12.98 1.69 -3.52
C TRP A 327 -12.03 1.90 -4.71
N GLU A 328 -12.02 3.11 -5.29
CA GLU A 328 -11.32 3.43 -6.53
C GLU A 328 -10.51 4.73 -6.43
N THR A 329 -9.35 4.78 -7.09
CA THR A 329 -8.48 5.96 -7.18
C THR A 329 -7.81 6.07 -8.55
N THR A 330 -7.36 7.28 -8.90
CA THR A 330 -6.49 7.54 -10.06
C THR A 330 -5.13 8.11 -9.66
N THR A 331 -4.76 8.03 -8.37
CA THR A 331 -3.53 8.62 -7.81
C THR A 331 -2.75 7.62 -6.96
N SER A 332 -1.46 7.91 -6.78
CA SER A 332 -0.45 7.13 -6.06
C SER A 332 0.02 7.88 -4.80
N PRO A 333 0.40 7.23 -3.69
CA PRO A 333 1.06 7.86 -2.54
C PRO A 333 2.42 8.47 -2.87
N TYR A 334 2.96 8.21 -4.08
CA TYR A 334 4.17 8.84 -4.61
C TYR A 334 3.85 10.11 -5.44
N ASP A 335 2.57 10.49 -5.59
CA ASP A 335 2.19 11.79 -6.18
C ASP A 335 2.38 12.95 -5.18
N PRO A 336 2.83 14.13 -5.62
CA PRO A 336 3.09 15.27 -4.73
C PRO A 336 1.90 15.63 -3.83
N ASN A 337 2.15 15.68 -2.51
CA ASN A 337 1.17 15.92 -1.46
C ASN A 337 -0.04 14.95 -1.46
N ASN A 338 0.13 13.70 -1.91
CA ASN A 338 -0.92 12.68 -1.90
C ASN A 338 -0.65 11.54 -0.90
N GLY A 339 -0.02 11.86 0.23
CA GLY A 339 0.10 10.93 1.36
C GLY A 339 -1.24 10.62 2.05
N PRO A 340 -1.20 10.10 3.29
CA PRO A 340 -2.40 9.67 3.99
C PRO A 340 -3.22 10.87 4.49
N ARG A 341 -4.49 10.61 4.80
CA ARG A 341 -5.52 11.61 5.11
C ARG A 341 -6.49 11.08 6.19
N LEU A 342 -7.31 11.95 6.76
CA LEU A 342 -8.42 11.52 7.61
C LEU A 342 -9.55 10.93 6.77
N VAL A 343 -10.31 10.02 7.36
CA VAL A 343 -11.51 9.40 6.75
C VAL A 343 -12.69 9.29 7.72
N GLY A 344 -12.57 9.94 8.88
CA GLY A 344 -13.61 10.06 9.90
C GLY A 344 -13.10 10.84 11.10
N ALA A 345 -13.94 11.69 11.69
CA ALA A 345 -13.71 12.26 13.01
C ALA A 345 -14.98 12.16 13.86
N LYS A 346 -14.87 11.71 15.11
CA LYS A 346 -16.03 11.43 15.97
C LYS A 346 -15.77 11.81 17.42
N LEU A 347 -16.67 12.62 17.97
CA LEU A 347 -16.63 13.11 19.34
C LEU A 347 -17.52 12.24 20.23
N ASN A 348 -16.92 11.55 21.19
CA ASN A 348 -17.62 10.79 22.23
C ASN A 348 -17.35 11.40 23.62
N HIS A 349 -18.20 11.08 24.60
CA HIS A 349 -17.86 11.27 26.01
C HIS A 349 -16.72 10.32 26.43
N VAL A 350 -15.81 10.79 27.29
CA VAL A 350 -14.91 9.92 28.05
C VAL A 350 -15.73 9.08 29.03
N GLY A 351 -15.28 7.84 29.29
CA GLY A 351 -15.97 6.89 30.16
C GLY A 351 -15.65 7.05 31.65
N THR A 352 -15.86 5.98 32.42
CA THR A 352 -15.24 5.80 33.75
C THR A 352 -14.12 4.75 33.72
N GLN A 353 -13.75 4.32 32.53
CA GLN A 353 -12.75 3.32 32.14
C GLN A 353 -12.66 3.42 30.61
N ALA A 354 -11.51 3.09 30.03
CA ALA A 354 -11.39 2.92 28.60
C ALA A 354 -12.06 1.60 28.17
N ILE A 355 -12.87 1.63 27.10
CA ILE A 355 -13.75 0.51 26.72
C ILE A 355 -13.33 -0.08 25.39
N GLY A 356 -12.58 -1.18 25.48
CA GLY A 356 -12.18 -2.05 24.37
C GLY A 356 -10.68 -2.32 24.31
N GLU A 357 -9.90 -1.46 24.96
CA GLU A 357 -8.45 -1.31 24.78
C GLU A 357 -7.67 -2.64 24.86
N GLY A 358 -6.78 -2.82 23.89
CA GLY A 358 -6.01 -4.05 23.67
C GLY A 358 -6.88 -5.27 23.35
N VAL A 359 -6.52 -6.46 23.84
CA VAL A 359 -7.14 -7.75 23.49
C VAL A 359 -7.99 -8.37 24.60
N SER A 360 -8.94 -9.21 24.15
CA SER A 360 -9.77 -10.10 24.96
C SER A 360 -9.02 -11.00 25.96
N ASN A 361 -7.70 -11.16 25.81
CA ASN A 361 -6.84 -12.02 26.64
C ASN A 361 -6.09 -11.20 27.73
N PRO A 362 -6.45 -11.33 29.02
CA PRO A 362 -5.85 -10.51 30.08
C PRO A 362 -4.34 -10.71 30.29
N ILE A 363 -3.78 -11.86 29.88
CA ILE A 363 -2.33 -12.09 30.00
C ILE A 363 -1.58 -11.27 28.96
N VAL A 364 -2.09 -11.19 27.74
CA VAL A 364 -1.50 -10.38 26.67
C VAL A 364 -1.76 -8.90 26.90
N ASN A 365 -2.94 -8.50 27.40
CA ASN A 365 -3.18 -7.11 27.80
C ASN A 365 -2.21 -6.63 28.89
N SER A 366 -1.83 -7.49 29.84
CA SER A 366 -0.79 -7.16 30.83
C SER A 366 0.64 -7.07 30.28
N GLN A 367 0.82 -7.15 28.96
CA GLN A 367 2.10 -7.11 28.25
C GLN A 367 2.13 -6.11 27.07
N LEU A 368 0.97 -5.59 26.64
CA LEU A 368 0.89 -4.40 25.79
C LEU A 368 1.18 -3.16 26.66
N PRO A 369 1.67 -2.04 26.08
CA PRO A 369 1.73 -0.79 26.80
C PRO A 369 0.31 -0.23 27.00
N GLN A 370 0.10 0.56 28.06
CA GLN A 370 -1.18 1.21 28.35
C GLN A 370 -1.36 2.44 27.47
N ASN A 371 -2.53 2.63 26.86
CA ASN A 371 -2.73 3.54 25.72
C ASN A 371 -3.79 4.64 25.92
N ASP A 372 -4.54 4.61 27.01
CA ASP A 372 -5.78 5.37 27.16
C ASP A 372 -5.70 6.70 27.95
N GLU A 373 -6.81 7.45 27.93
CA GLU A 373 -6.91 8.79 28.51
C GLU A 373 -6.73 8.81 30.03
N PHE A 374 -6.97 7.70 30.72
CA PHE A 374 -6.81 7.61 32.17
C PHE A 374 -5.34 7.42 32.56
N ASP A 375 -4.58 6.68 31.76
CA ASP A 375 -3.13 6.49 31.99
C ASP A 375 -2.26 7.68 31.53
N LEU A 376 -2.76 8.53 30.63
CA LEU A 376 -2.04 9.71 30.13
C LEU A 376 -2.50 11.05 30.77
N TYR A 377 -3.79 11.16 31.14
CA TYR A 377 -4.41 12.44 31.52
C TYR A 377 -5.32 12.38 32.77
N ASP A 378 -5.34 11.26 33.51
CA ASP A 378 -6.36 10.96 34.56
C ASP A 378 -7.82 10.92 34.01
N GLY A 379 -8.02 11.00 32.69
CA GLY A 379 -9.31 11.01 32.00
C GLY A 379 -9.50 12.24 31.10
N GLY A 380 -10.73 12.78 31.10
CA GLY A 380 -11.17 13.95 30.34
C GLY A 380 -12.70 14.04 30.35
N ASP A 381 -13.28 14.99 29.62
CA ASP A 381 -14.74 15.05 29.41
C ASP A 381 -15.14 14.41 28.07
N PHE A 382 -14.34 14.64 27.01
CA PHE A 382 -14.60 14.16 25.65
C PHE A 382 -13.35 13.58 24.97
N ARG A 383 -13.55 12.52 24.20
CA ARG A 383 -12.56 11.86 23.33
C ARG A 383 -12.96 12.16 21.89
N LEU A 384 -12.19 13.02 21.20
CA LEU A 384 -12.33 13.26 19.76
C LEU A 384 -11.42 12.29 19.02
N ARG A 385 -12.00 11.19 18.60
CA ARG A 385 -11.33 10.12 17.86
C ARG A 385 -11.28 10.44 16.38
N VAL A 386 -10.11 10.38 15.76
CA VAL A 386 -9.98 10.45 14.30
C VAL A 386 -9.58 9.09 13.74
N LEU A 387 -10.13 8.76 12.57
CA LEU A 387 -9.80 7.56 11.79
C LEU A 387 -9.04 7.98 10.53
N THR A 388 -7.97 7.26 10.22
CA THR A 388 -7.03 7.58 9.15
C THR A 388 -7.14 6.62 7.98
N SER A 389 -6.70 7.07 6.79
CA SER A 389 -6.77 6.31 5.54
C SER A 389 -5.84 5.09 5.45
N GLY A 390 -5.03 4.87 6.48
CA GLY A 390 -3.88 3.97 6.54
C GLY A 390 -2.93 4.44 7.64
N GLY A 391 -2.05 3.57 8.14
CA GLY A 391 -1.15 3.89 9.25
C GLY A 391 -0.48 5.26 9.13
N PHE A 392 -0.75 6.13 10.10
CA PHE A 392 -0.23 7.49 10.16
C PHE A 392 1.12 7.50 10.87
N SER A 393 2.06 8.32 10.40
CA SER A 393 3.35 8.49 11.07
C SER A 393 3.96 9.86 10.77
N PRO A 394 4.66 10.52 11.72
CA PRO A 394 5.34 11.79 11.48
C PRO A 394 6.37 11.80 10.34
N ASP A 395 6.90 10.63 9.95
CA ASP A 395 8.00 10.51 8.98
C ASP A 395 8.06 9.19 8.20
N GLY A 396 7.10 8.27 8.36
CA GLY A 396 7.14 6.94 7.76
C GLY A 396 7.75 5.85 8.64
N VAL A 397 8.24 6.19 9.85
CA VAL A 397 8.95 5.26 10.75
C VAL A 397 8.59 5.42 12.24
N ARG A 398 8.50 6.64 12.78
CA ARG A 398 8.11 6.90 14.17
C ARG A 398 6.59 6.91 14.35
N GLY A 399 6.16 6.72 15.59
CA GLY A 399 4.80 6.98 16.02
C GLY A 399 4.55 8.45 16.33
N VAL A 400 3.28 8.79 16.57
CA VAL A 400 2.85 10.10 17.08
C VAL A 400 3.15 10.18 18.58
N LEU A 401 3.48 11.37 19.12
CA LEU A 401 3.65 11.57 20.57
C LEU A 401 2.44 12.26 21.20
N PRO A 402 2.15 12.09 22.51
CA PRO A 402 1.04 12.77 23.20
C PRO A 402 1.12 14.31 23.15
N THR A 403 2.33 14.82 22.95
CA THR A 403 2.67 16.24 22.82
C THR A 403 2.58 16.78 21.39
N ASP A 404 2.30 15.94 20.39
CA ASP A 404 2.40 16.33 18.98
C ASP A 404 1.13 17.00 18.42
N TYR A 405 0.08 17.20 19.23
CA TYR A 405 -1.15 17.89 18.81
C TYR A 405 -0.88 19.20 18.05
N GLU A 406 -0.10 20.11 18.66
CA GLU A 406 0.23 21.44 18.11
C GLU A 406 1.05 21.37 16.81
N ARG A 407 1.65 20.22 16.49
CA ARG A 407 2.45 20.01 15.27
C ARG A 407 1.61 19.54 14.09
N PHE A 408 0.47 18.89 14.32
CA PHE A 408 -0.30 18.23 13.26
C PHE A 408 -1.77 18.62 13.17
N PHE A 409 -2.39 19.07 14.27
CA PHE A 409 -3.84 19.20 14.39
C PHE A 409 -4.27 20.59 14.83
N ARG A 410 -5.53 20.93 14.49
CA ARG A 410 -6.33 21.92 15.21
C ARG A 410 -7.81 21.62 15.12
N ILE A 411 -8.59 22.03 16.11
CA ILE A 411 -10.05 21.83 16.13
C ILE A 411 -10.77 23.14 15.78
N HIS A 412 -11.79 23.06 14.94
CA HIS A 412 -12.67 24.17 14.58
C HIS A 412 -13.93 24.13 15.44
N ALA A 413 -14.12 25.13 16.30
CA ALA A 413 -15.34 25.35 17.06
C ALA A 413 -16.02 26.67 16.65
N THR A 414 -17.31 26.80 16.93
CA THR A 414 -18.09 28.03 16.61
C THR A 414 -18.06 29.00 17.79
N ASP A 415 -17.80 30.30 17.58
CA ASP A 415 -17.98 31.36 18.59
C ASP A 415 -19.46 31.80 18.65
N THR A 416 -19.85 32.38 19.77
CA THR A 416 -21.13 33.06 20.05
C THR A 416 -21.58 34.12 19.04
N ASP A 417 -20.71 34.58 18.12
CA ASP A 417 -21.05 35.48 17.01
C ASP A 417 -21.17 34.77 15.63
N GLY A 418 -20.92 33.46 15.58
CA GLY A 418 -20.91 32.63 14.38
C GLY A 418 -19.58 32.60 13.62
N SER A 419 -18.50 33.14 14.18
CA SER A 419 -17.14 32.98 13.65
C SER A 419 -16.50 31.65 14.10
N ILE A 420 -15.32 31.33 13.55
CA ILE A 420 -14.58 30.11 13.87
C ILE A 420 -13.51 30.42 14.91
N VAL A 421 -13.54 29.67 16.02
CA VAL A 421 -12.43 29.55 16.98
C VAL A 421 -11.58 28.38 16.56
N LEU A 422 -10.28 28.62 16.34
CA LEU A 422 -9.29 27.57 16.15
C LEU A 422 -8.69 27.25 17.53
N ILE A 423 -8.81 25.99 17.92
CA ILE A 423 -8.17 25.41 19.10
C ILE A 423 -6.85 24.81 18.59
N GLU A 424 -5.74 25.49 18.85
CA GLU A 424 -4.42 25.20 18.26
C GLU A 424 -3.35 24.84 19.32
N ASP A 425 -3.47 25.39 20.54
CA ASP A 425 -2.55 25.22 21.67
C ASP A 425 -3.08 24.19 22.69
N VAL A 426 -2.20 23.37 23.27
CA VAL A 426 -2.53 22.41 24.34
C VAL A 426 -2.60 23.11 25.70
N GLY A 427 -3.57 22.73 26.54
CA GLY A 427 -3.69 23.24 27.90
C GLY A 427 -4.26 24.66 28.01
N VAL A 428 -4.74 25.25 26.90
CA VAL A 428 -5.36 26.59 26.85
C VAL A 428 -6.89 26.47 26.89
N ASP A 429 -7.53 27.25 27.77
CA ASP A 429 -8.99 27.36 27.84
C ASP A 429 -9.52 28.33 26.74
N TYR A 430 -10.10 27.78 25.67
CA TYR A 430 -10.75 28.54 24.60
C TYR A 430 -12.22 28.79 24.94
N GLN A 431 -12.70 30.02 24.72
CA GLN A 431 -14.13 30.34 24.79
C GLN A 431 -14.78 30.12 23.43
N VAL A 432 -15.95 29.47 23.42
CA VAL A 432 -16.72 29.11 22.22
C VAL A 432 -18.23 29.26 22.51
N GLU A 433 -19.10 29.10 21.51
CA GLU A 433 -20.54 29.00 21.75
C GLU A 433 -20.83 27.81 22.67
N GLY A 434 -21.58 28.05 23.75
CA GLY A 434 -21.92 27.03 24.75
C GLY A 434 -21.01 27.01 26.00
N GLY A 435 -19.78 27.51 25.93
CA GLY A 435 -18.88 27.53 27.09
C GLY A 435 -17.39 27.51 26.76
N THR A 436 -16.65 26.63 27.45
CA THR A 436 -15.18 26.50 27.38
C THR A 436 -14.76 25.14 26.83
N LEU A 437 -13.68 25.10 26.05
CA LEU A 437 -12.98 23.87 25.63
C LEU A 437 -11.47 23.99 25.83
N LYS A 438 -10.82 22.89 26.20
CA LYS A 438 -9.36 22.78 26.35
C LYS A 438 -8.88 21.40 25.91
N VAL A 439 -7.95 21.33 24.97
CA VAL A 439 -7.27 20.08 24.59
C VAL A 439 -6.21 19.74 25.63
N LEU A 440 -6.14 18.47 26.06
CA LEU A 440 -5.10 17.95 26.96
C LEU A 440 -3.90 17.36 26.19
N GLY A 441 -4.15 16.85 24.98
CA GLY A 441 -3.15 16.32 24.06
C GLY A 441 -3.68 15.12 23.28
N LEU A 442 -2.77 14.26 22.78
CA LEU A 442 -3.11 13.03 22.07
C LEU A 442 -3.02 11.80 23.00
N SER A 443 -4.07 10.99 23.05
CA SER A 443 -4.10 9.72 23.78
C SER A 443 -3.80 8.56 22.85
N ASP A 444 -2.53 8.43 22.49
CA ASP A 444 -2.04 7.55 21.42
C ASP A 444 -0.78 6.81 21.89
N LEU A 445 -0.97 5.82 22.76
CA LEU A 445 -0.02 4.79 23.24
C LEU A 445 1.23 5.13 24.12
N GLY A 446 0.99 5.76 25.27
CA GLY A 446 1.55 5.21 26.53
C GLY A 446 2.89 5.71 27.11
N ASN A 447 2.95 5.67 28.44
CA ASN A 447 4.06 6.16 29.24
C ASN A 447 5.36 5.34 29.11
N VAL A 448 6.49 6.02 28.84
CA VAL A 448 7.82 5.51 29.22
C VAL A 448 8.19 6.10 30.58
N GLU A 449 8.33 5.27 31.61
CA GLU A 449 8.84 5.68 32.92
C GLU A 449 10.29 6.18 32.82
N GLY A 450 10.48 7.49 32.91
CA GLY A 450 11.76 8.10 33.20
C GLY A 450 12.06 8.11 34.70
N LEU A 451 13.34 8.31 35.06
CA LEU A 451 13.81 8.32 36.46
C LEU A 451 13.17 9.40 37.37
N ASN A 452 12.36 10.30 36.83
CA ASN A 452 11.61 11.33 37.57
C ASN A 452 10.14 11.45 37.12
N GLY A 453 9.55 10.40 36.54
CA GLY A 453 8.21 10.41 35.92
C GLY A 453 8.24 10.18 34.41
N THR A 454 7.07 10.20 33.76
CA THR A 454 6.89 9.99 32.32
C THR A 454 7.82 10.85 31.45
N VAL A 455 8.37 10.26 30.39
CA VAL A 455 9.10 10.97 29.32
C VAL A 455 8.69 10.42 27.96
N TYR A 456 8.03 11.24 27.14
CA TYR A 456 7.81 10.96 25.72
C TYR A 456 9.05 11.38 24.90
N GLY A 457 9.34 10.68 23.79
CA GLY A 457 10.53 10.90 22.95
C GLY A 457 10.75 9.74 21.97
N ASP A 458 11.84 9.73 21.20
CA ASP A 458 11.98 8.88 19.99
C ASP A 458 11.97 7.34 20.20
N CYS A 459 11.91 6.84 21.44
CA CYS A 459 11.71 5.41 21.75
C CYS A 459 10.35 5.12 22.42
N TYR A 460 9.40 6.04 22.28
CA TYR A 460 7.97 5.82 22.46
C TYR A 460 7.50 4.66 21.58
N MET A 461 6.57 3.84 22.09
CA MET A 461 6.07 2.67 21.37
C MET A 461 4.56 2.78 21.16
N GLU A 462 4.19 3.67 20.23
CA GLU A 462 2.92 3.58 19.53
C GLU A 462 2.92 2.37 18.57
N ASP A 463 1.74 1.81 18.37
CA ASP A 463 1.51 0.55 17.66
C ASP A 463 1.42 0.72 16.16
N ARG A 464 1.10 1.93 15.69
CA ARG A 464 0.92 2.36 14.28
C ARG A 464 -0.43 1.96 13.71
N ASP A 465 -1.43 1.90 14.59
CA ASP A 465 -2.83 1.74 14.26
C ASP A 465 -3.36 2.86 13.32
N ASN A 466 -4.65 2.79 12.98
CA ASN A 466 -5.35 3.72 12.11
C ASN A 466 -6.07 4.86 12.86
N TYR A 467 -5.97 4.95 14.18
CA TYR A 467 -6.73 5.88 15.00
C TYR A 467 -5.82 6.80 15.81
N ILE A 468 -6.30 8.00 16.10
CA ILE A 468 -5.63 8.95 17.02
C ILE A 468 -6.71 9.61 17.87
N ASP A 469 -6.61 9.54 19.20
CA ASP A 469 -7.56 10.19 20.11
C ASP A 469 -7.04 11.56 20.57
N ILE A 470 -7.84 12.60 20.42
CA ILE A 470 -7.60 13.93 20.99
C ILE A 470 -8.47 14.07 22.24
N ILE A 471 -7.85 14.30 23.40
CA ILE A 471 -8.57 14.39 24.69
C ILE A 471 -8.89 15.84 25.03
N ILE A 472 -10.13 16.08 25.46
CA ILE A 472 -10.71 17.42 25.66
C ILE A 472 -11.43 17.50 27.01
N GLU A 473 -11.18 18.58 27.76
CA GLU A 473 -12.00 19.04 28.89
C GLU A 473 -12.91 20.19 28.44
N GLY A 474 -14.11 20.32 29.02
CA GLY A 474 -14.96 21.48 28.78
C GLY A 474 -16.47 21.29 29.03
N ASP A 475 -17.25 22.28 28.62
CA ASP A 475 -18.71 22.26 28.74
C ASP A 475 -19.36 21.40 27.62
N GLU A 476 -20.41 20.62 27.93
CA GLU A 476 -21.08 19.78 26.92
C GLU A 476 -21.72 20.61 25.78
N ASP A 477 -22.34 21.74 26.12
CA ASP A 477 -22.88 22.70 25.15
C ASP A 477 -21.77 23.30 24.26
N ALA A 478 -20.52 23.38 24.76
CA ALA A 478 -19.36 23.83 23.99
C ALA A 478 -18.83 22.74 23.05
N ALA A 479 -18.73 21.50 23.55
CA ALA A 479 -18.30 20.33 22.79
C ALA A 479 -19.21 20.05 21.59
N ARG A 480 -20.52 20.30 21.74
CA ARG A 480 -21.52 20.21 20.66
C ARG A 480 -21.35 21.24 19.53
N ASN A 481 -20.53 22.28 19.71
CA ASN A 481 -20.21 23.30 18.71
C ASN A 481 -18.83 23.12 18.04
N ILE A 482 -18.16 21.98 18.29
CA ILE A 482 -17.07 21.48 17.43
C ILE A 482 -17.65 21.12 16.06
N THR A 483 -16.92 21.43 14.98
CA THR A 483 -17.39 21.28 13.60
C THR A 483 -16.45 20.47 12.71
N PHE A 484 -15.14 20.72 12.81
CA PHE A 484 -14.11 20.02 12.05
C PHE A 484 -12.87 19.78 12.91
N VAL A 485 -12.11 18.74 12.55
CA VAL A 485 -10.69 18.64 12.88
C VAL A 485 -9.90 18.89 11.59
N GLU A 486 -8.83 19.68 11.68
CA GLU A 486 -7.97 19.99 10.55
C GLU A 486 -6.58 19.40 10.77
N ILE A 487 -6.01 18.87 9.68
CA ILE A 487 -4.56 18.65 9.55
C ILE A 487 -4.05 19.72 8.58
N PRO A 488 -3.38 20.78 9.06
CA PRO A 488 -2.88 21.84 8.16
C PRO A 488 -1.80 21.35 7.18
N SER A 489 -1.15 20.20 7.46
CA SER A 489 0.02 19.71 6.72
C SER A 489 1.12 20.79 6.69
N LEU A 490 1.98 20.82 5.67
CA LEU A 490 3.15 21.72 5.59
C LEU A 490 2.82 23.23 5.46
N GLU A 491 1.56 23.65 5.65
CA GLU A 491 1.15 25.06 5.70
C GLU A 491 1.32 25.64 7.13
N GLY A 492 1.63 26.94 7.22
CA GLY A 492 1.72 27.66 8.50
C GLY A 492 2.95 27.35 9.37
N GLY A 493 3.60 26.20 9.18
CA GLY A 493 4.68 25.69 10.03
C GLY A 493 4.31 24.41 10.80
N TYR A 494 3.15 23.83 10.51
CA TYR A 494 2.77 22.48 10.92
C TYR A 494 3.58 21.42 10.14
N ASP A 495 3.64 20.22 10.70
CA ASP A 495 4.19 19.02 10.07
C ASP A 495 3.10 18.26 9.27
N ALA A 496 3.50 17.23 8.52
CA ALA A 496 2.60 16.37 7.76
C ALA A 496 2.84 14.89 8.06
N PHE A 497 1.77 14.08 8.01
CA PHE A 497 1.87 12.64 8.16
C PHE A 497 2.30 11.94 6.87
N TYR A 498 2.85 10.74 7.02
CA TYR A 498 3.29 9.85 5.96
C TYR A 498 2.76 8.44 6.19
N ASN A 499 2.50 7.71 5.10
CA ASN A 499 2.39 6.25 5.16
C ASN A 499 3.72 5.64 5.62
N PRO A 500 3.75 4.42 6.19
CA PRO A 500 4.99 3.67 6.40
C PRO A 500 5.84 3.65 5.12
N GLY A 501 7.16 3.78 5.21
CA GLY A 501 8.00 4.00 4.03
C GLY A 501 7.97 5.43 3.48
N GLY A 502 7.58 6.40 4.31
CA GLY A 502 8.02 7.79 4.22
C GLY A 502 9.54 7.97 4.47
N PRO A 503 10.06 9.21 4.38
CA PRO A 503 11.49 9.49 4.28
C PRO A 503 12.31 9.28 5.56
N GLY A 504 11.69 9.25 6.73
CA GLY A 504 12.37 9.37 8.02
C GLY A 504 12.99 10.76 8.23
N THR A 505 13.72 10.95 9.34
CA THR A 505 14.52 12.17 9.60
C THR A 505 15.73 12.28 8.67
N THR A 506 16.25 11.13 8.21
CA THR A 506 17.50 11.00 7.46
C THR A 506 17.29 10.06 6.25
N PRO A 507 16.63 10.54 5.16
CA PRO A 507 16.35 9.73 3.97
C PRO A 507 17.62 9.30 3.22
N PHE A 508 17.59 8.11 2.62
CA PHE A 508 18.64 7.63 1.73
C PHE A 508 18.58 8.36 0.38
N SER A 509 19.73 8.80 -0.12
CA SER A 509 19.82 9.29 -1.50
C SER A 509 19.55 8.16 -2.49
N ASN A 510 18.71 8.44 -3.50
CA ASN A 510 18.21 7.51 -4.54
C ASN A 510 17.07 6.57 -4.14
N VAL A 511 16.48 6.70 -2.95
CA VAL A 511 15.17 6.11 -2.62
C VAL A 511 14.07 7.13 -2.92
N ASN A 512 12.98 6.72 -3.57
CA ASN A 512 11.76 7.51 -3.64
C ASN A 512 10.81 7.09 -2.52
N TYR A 513 10.31 8.06 -1.75
CA TYR A 513 9.52 7.82 -0.55
C TYR A 513 8.06 8.25 -0.75
N THR A 514 7.16 7.71 0.08
CA THR A 514 5.77 8.18 0.11
C THR A 514 5.75 9.69 0.40
N GLN A 515 4.83 10.40 -0.24
CA GLN A 515 4.72 11.85 -0.14
C GLN A 515 3.94 12.25 1.12
N PRO A 516 4.10 13.50 1.61
CA PRO A 516 3.34 13.98 2.77
C PRO A 516 1.83 13.97 2.49
N GLY A 517 1.05 13.74 3.54
CA GLY A 517 -0.40 13.93 3.52
C GLY A 517 -0.77 15.37 3.14
N PRO A 518 -1.85 15.58 2.37
CA PRO A 518 -2.33 16.92 2.03
C PRO A 518 -2.83 17.66 3.28
N ARG A 519 -3.08 18.97 3.13
CA ARG A 519 -3.96 19.68 4.07
C ARG A 519 -5.36 19.05 4.01
N ASP A 520 -5.92 18.74 5.18
CA ASP A 520 -7.18 18.01 5.31
C ASP A 520 -8.09 18.65 6.37
N LEU A 521 -9.41 18.50 6.23
CA LEU A 521 -10.42 19.15 7.07
C LEU A 521 -11.66 18.26 7.21
N GLU A 522 -11.62 17.37 8.19
CA GLU A 522 -12.60 16.29 8.38
C GLU A 522 -13.76 16.74 9.28
N PRO A 523 -15.03 16.57 8.86
CA PRO A 523 -16.20 16.92 9.67
C PRO A 523 -16.30 16.04 10.93
N VAL A 524 -16.61 16.66 12.08
CA VAL A 524 -16.75 15.93 13.34
C VAL A 524 -18.18 15.42 13.54
N ILE A 525 -18.33 14.10 13.66
CA ILE A 525 -19.57 13.43 14.06
C ILE A 525 -19.76 13.61 15.57
N ILE A 526 -20.76 14.40 15.98
CA ILE A 526 -21.12 14.63 17.39
C ILE A 526 -21.88 13.41 17.94
N ALA A 527 -21.15 12.40 18.40
CA ALA A 527 -21.63 11.12 18.90
C ALA A 527 -21.75 11.11 20.44
N LEU A 528 -22.30 12.19 20.99
CA LEU A 528 -22.51 12.36 22.44
C LEU A 528 -23.80 11.68 22.93
N ASP A 529 -24.89 11.75 22.15
CA ASP A 529 -26.20 11.16 22.49
C ASP A 529 -26.33 9.67 22.08
N ASN A 530 -25.56 9.26 21.07
CA ASN A 530 -25.38 7.88 20.63
C ASN A 530 -23.88 7.72 20.33
N PRO A 531 -23.14 6.84 21.03
CA PRO A 531 -21.68 6.73 20.85
C PRO A 531 -21.27 6.15 19.48
N MET A 532 -22.21 5.55 18.74
CA MET A 532 -21.94 4.84 17.49
C MET A 532 -20.90 3.72 17.65
N ARG A 533 -21.16 2.82 18.63
CA ARG A 533 -20.29 1.70 18.98
C ARG A 533 -21.03 0.36 18.98
N VAL A 534 -20.33 -0.75 18.72
CA VAL A 534 -20.86 -2.13 18.73
C VAL A 534 -20.06 -3.05 19.67
N THR A 535 -20.65 -4.21 20.00
CA THR A 535 -20.05 -5.27 20.84
C THR A 535 -20.78 -6.58 20.49
N ASN A 536 -20.09 -7.73 20.48
CA ASN A 536 -20.64 -9.01 19.99
C ASN A 536 -20.63 -10.17 21.01
#